data_AF-A0AAV4AIB3-F1
#
_entry.id   AF-A0AAV4AIB3-F1
#
_cell.length_a   1.000
_cell.length_b   1.000
_cell.length_c   1.000
_cell.angle_alpha   90.00
_cell.angle_beta   90.00
_cell.angle_gamma   90.00
#
_symmetry.space_group_name_H-M   'P 1'
#
loop_
_entity.id
_entity.type
_entity.pdbx_description
1 polymer ?
#
loop_
_entity_poly.entity_id
_entity_poly.type
_entity_poly.pdbx_seq_one_letter_code
_entity_poly.pdbx_strand_id
1 'polypeptide(L)'
;MQPYFKRVGKHSKGFDRFKPNTMKQKNAFPPNYIHSLDSTHMMLTALYCVHAGITFVSVHDCYWTHACDVPIMNKICREQFVSMHKQPLLEDLSEHLISLVNRASQDPNLEEAMKKVDTVALMQLLRKVPKRGTFNLDNVMKSTYFFS
;
A
#
# COMPACT_ATOMS: atom_id res chain seq x y z
N MET A 1 14.82 0.50 16.00
CA MET A 1 14.83 -0.83 15.35
C MET A 1 13.40 -1.12 14.93
N GLN A 2 13.09 -1.17 13.63
CA GLN A 2 11.69 -1.33 13.17
C GLN A 2 11.06 -2.60 13.80
N PRO A 3 9.81 -2.55 14.27
CA PRO A 3 9.23 -3.54 15.18
C PRO A 3 8.97 -4.92 14.55
N TYR A 4 9.31 -5.10 13.27
CA TYR A 4 8.94 -6.26 12.45
C TYR A 4 9.91 -7.44 12.55
N PHE A 5 11.02 -7.27 13.26
CA PHE A 5 12.00 -8.31 13.50
C PHE A 5 12.09 -8.63 14.99
N LYS A 6 12.23 -9.93 15.31
CA LYS A 6 12.52 -10.39 16.66
C LYS A 6 13.96 -10.89 16.72
N ARG A 7 14.66 -10.58 17.81
CA ARG A 7 15.99 -11.12 18.11
C ARG A 7 15.84 -12.61 18.43
N VAL A 8 16.68 -13.44 17.84
CA VAL A 8 16.62 -14.91 17.95
C VAL A 8 17.91 -15.49 18.57
N GLY A 9 18.92 -14.65 18.78
CA GLY A 9 20.17 -15.02 19.43
C GLY A 9 21.33 -14.16 18.93
N LYS A 10 22.56 -14.52 19.32
CA LYS A 10 23.79 -13.94 18.79
C LYS A 10 24.43 -14.86 17.74
N HIS A 11 25.11 -14.26 16.78
CA HIS A 11 26.05 -14.94 15.90
C HIS A 11 27.28 -15.33 16.71
N SER A 12 27.98 -16.37 16.27
CA SER A 12 29.28 -16.80 16.80
C SER A 12 30.36 -15.70 16.76
N LYS A 13 30.16 -14.65 15.94
CA LYS A 13 31.00 -13.43 15.87
C LYS A 13 30.45 -12.23 16.68
N GLY A 14 29.45 -12.43 17.54
CA GLY A 14 28.93 -11.39 18.45
C GLY A 14 27.78 -10.53 17.93
N PHE A 15 27.42 -10.59 16.64
CA PHE A 15 26.32 -9.83 16.05
C PHE A 15 24.93 -10.41 16.39
N ASP A 16 23.92 -9.56 16.52
CA ASP A 16 22.56 -10.03 16.78
C ASP A 16 21.91 -10.64 15.54
N ARG A 17 21.29 -11.82 15.72
CA ARG A 17 20.51 -12.50 14.68
C ARG A 17 19.05 -12.13 14.83
N PHE A 18 18.48 -11.62 13.74
CA PHE A 18 17.08 -11.23 13.67
C PHE A 18 16.32 -12.15 12.72
N LYS A 19 15.06 -12.45 13.05
CA LYS A 19 14.11 -13.09 12.12
C LYS A 19 12.83 -12.25 12.05
N PRO A 20 12.13 -12.28 10.91
CA PRO A 20 10.82 -11.66 10.82
C PRO A 20 9.88 -12.16 11.93
N ASN A 21 9.17 -11.24 12.56
CA ASN A 21 8.09 -11.57 13.47
C ASN A 21 6.80 -11.78 12.66
N THR A 22 6.45 -13.04 12.41
CA THR A 22 5.33 -13.44 11.55
C THR A 22 3.98 -12.85 12.00
N MET A 23 3.72 -12.80 13.31
CA MET A 23 2.49 -12.21 13.85
C MET A 23 2.42 -10.71 13.54
N LYS A 24 3.51 -9.98 13.78
CA LYS A 24 3.54 -8.53 13.49
C LYS A 24 3.46 -8.24 11.99
N GLN A 25 4.14 -9.04 11.16
CA GLN A 25 4.09 -8.90 9.70
C GLN A 25 2.66 -9.11 9.17
N LYS A 26 2.01 -10.20 9.59
CA LYS A 26 0.62 -10.50 9.20
C LYS A 26 -0.35 -9.39 9.61
N ASN A 27 -0.23 -8.90 10.84
CA ASN A 27 -1.15 -7.90 11.38
C ASN A 27 -0.88 -6.49 10.85
N ALA A 28 0.36 -6.17 10.51
CA ALA A 28 0.73 -4.85 10.02
C ALA A 28 0.59 -4.69 8.50
N PHE A 29 0.56 -5.79 7.73
CA PHE A 29 0.49 -5.70 6.28
C PHE A 29 -0.77 -4.97 5.79
N PRO A 30 -2.01 -5.34 6.20
CA PRO A 30 -3.20 -4.62 5.76
C PRO A 30 -3.19 -3.11 6.07
N PRO A 31 -2.96 -2.65 7.32
CA PRO A 31 -2.96 -1.21 7.61
C PRO A 31 -1.83 -0.47 6.88
N ASN A 32 -0.63 -1.06 6.79
CA ASN A 32 0.48 -0.44 6.06
C ASN A 32 0.17 -0.30 4.56
N TYR A 33 -0.50 -1.28 3.96
CA TYR A 33 -0.87 -1.20 2.55
C TYR A 33 -1.89 -0.09 2.31
N ILE A 34 -2.94 0.00 3.13
CA ILE A 34 -3.93 1.09 3.03
C ILE A 34 -3.27 2.45 3.24
N HIS A 35 -2.43 2.60 4.27
CA HIS A 35 -1.71 3.85 4.50
C HIS A 35 -0.80 4.25 3.32
N SER A 36 -0.24 3.28 2.59
CA SER A 36 0.54 3.57 1.39
C SER A 36 -0.33 4.08 0.24
N LEU A 37 -1.58 3.61 0.12
CA LEU A 37 -2.55 4.13 -0.85
C LEU A 37 -3.02 5.53 -0.47
N ASP A 38 -3.31 5.78 0.80
CA ASP A 38 -3.70 7.11 1.29
C ASP A 38 -2.58 8.12 1.05
N SER A 39 -1.33 7.72 1.30
CA SER A 39 -0.15 8.54 1.01
C SER A 39 0.01 8.81 -0.49
N THR A 40 -0.29 7.82 -1.33
CA THR A 40 -0.24 7.98 -2.80
C THR A 40 -1.32 8.95 -3.28
N HIS A 41 -2.54 8.84 -2.75
CA HIS A 41 -3.64 9.74 -3.07
C HIS A 41 -3.35 11.18 -2.63
N MET A 42 -2.81 11.36 -1.43
CA MET A 42 -2.36 12.66 -0.92
C MET A 42 -1.29 13.27 -1.82
N MET A 43 -0.27 12.49 -2.21
CA MET A 43 0.80 12.97 -3.06
C MET A 43 0.34 13.32 -4.48
N LEU A 44 -0.54 12.51 -5.08
CA LEU A 44 -1.18 12.83 -6.36
C LEU A 44 -2.00 14.12 -6.25
N THR A 45 -2.80 14.26 -5.20
CA THR A 45 -3.60 15.47 -4.96
C THR A 45 -2.69 16.70 -4.85
N ALA A 46 -1.61 16.62 -4.08
CA ALA A 46 -0.64 17.70 -3.93
C ALA A 46 -0.02 18.12 -5.27
N LEU A 47 0.42 17.16 -6.09
CA LEU A 47 1.04 17.44 -7.39
C LEU A 47 0.08 18.17 -8.33
N TYR A 48 -1.19 17.73 -8.40
CA TYR A 48 -2.19 18.36 -9.25
C TYR A 48 -2.67 19.71 -8.70
N CYS A 49 -2.72 19.89 -7.39
CA CYS A 49 -2.97 21.19 -6.76
C CYS A 49 -1.89 22.21 -7.14
N VAL A 50 -0.61 21.81 -7.06
CA VAL A 50 0.52 22.66 -7.49
C VAL A 50 0.42 22.98 -8.97
N HIS A 51 0.05 22.01 -9.82
CA HIS A 51 -0.15 22.24 -11.25
C HIS A 51 -1.32 23.20 -11.54
N ALA A 52 -2.37 23.17 -10.72
CA ALA A 52 -3.50 24.10 -10.79
C ALA A 52 -3.19 25.49 -10.19
N GLY A 53 -1.98 25.70 -9.66
CA GLY A 53 -1.55 26.96 -9.07
C GLY A 53 -2.11 27.23 -7.67
N ILE A 54 -2.61 26.21 -6.96
CA ILE A 54 -3.15 26.36 -5.60
C ILE A 54 -2.15 25.84 -4.55
N THR A 55 -2.12 26.50 -3.40
CA THR A 55 -1.27 26.07 -2.27
C THR A 55 -1.90 24.83 -1.62
N PHE A 56 -1.10 23.82 -1.33
CA PHE A 56 -1.56 22.58 -0.71
C PHE A 56 -0.65 22.19 0.45
N VAL A 57 -1.26 21.82 1.58
CA VAL A 57 -0.59 21.20 2.73
C VAL A 57 -1.47 20.03 3.19
N SER A 58 -0.85 18.97 3.69
CA SER A 58 -1.59 17.84 4.26
C SER A 58 -1.05 17.44 5.62
N VAL A 59 -1.95 17.09 6.52
CA VAL A 59 -1.65 16.33 7.74
C VAL A 59 -2.37 14.99 7.61
N HIS A 60 -1.66 13.97 7.12
CA HIS A 60 -2.25 12.67 6.76
C HIS A 60 -3.43 12.81 5.77
N ASP A 61 -4.64 12.50 6.21
CA ASP A 61 -5.90 12.55 5.47
C ASP A 61 -6.58 13.93 5.54
N CYS A 62 -6.00 14.90 6.24
CA CYS A 62 -6.51 16.26 6.31
C CYS A 62 -5.82 17.15 5.27
N TYR A 63 -6.57 17.65 4.29
CA TYR A 63 -6.05 18.47 3.18
C TYR A 63 -6.39 19.95 3.37
N TRP A 64 -5.37 20.81 3.33
CA TRP A 64 -5.47 22.23 3.61
C TRP A 64 -5.04 23.06 2.39
N THR A 65 -5.77 24.14 2.15
CA THR A 65 -5.51 25.14 1.10
C THR A 65 -6.11 26.49 1.54
N HIS A 66 -5.98 27.54 0.72
CA HIS A 66 -6.66 28.80 0.98
C HIS A 66 -8.18 28.67 0.76
N ALA A 67 -8.99 29.43 1.50
CA ALA A 67 -10.45 29.31 1.47
C ALA A 67 -11.07 29.48 0.07
N CYS A 68 -10.48 30.33 -0.78
CA CYS A 68 -10.92 30.53 -2.16
C CYS A 68 -10.69 29.30 -3.06
N ASP A 69 -9.74 28.44 -2.71
CA ASP A 69 -9.26 27.33 -3.54
C ASP A 69 -9.90 25.98 -3.15
N VAL A 70 -10.63 25.92 -2.04
CA VAL A 70 -11.30 24.71 -1.54
C VAL A 70 -12.13 24.01 -2.63
N PRO A 71 -12.93 24.70 -3.47
CA PRO A 71 -13.66 24.02 -4.54
C PRO A 71 -12.76 23.33 -5.56
N ILE A 72 -11.61 23.92 -5.88
CA ILE A 72 -10.62 23.38 -6.82
C ILE A 72 -9.94 22.17 -6.19
N MET A 73 -9.47 22.28 -4.94
CA MET A 73 -8.85 21.19 -4.20
C MET A 73 -9.80 19.98 -4.09
N ASN A 74 -11.08 20.20 -3.75
CA ASN A 74 -12.06 19.12 -3.63
C ASN A 74 -12.37 18.44 -4.97
N LYS A 75 -12.30 19.18 -6.08
CA LYS A 75 -12.39 18.58 -7.43
C LYS A 75 -11.19 17.68 -7.68
N ILE A 76 -9.97 18.20 -7.49
CA ILE A 76 -8.72 17.46 -7.71
C ILE A 76 -8.65 16.22 -6.82
N CYS A 77 -8.97 16.35 -5.53
CA CYS A 77 -8.99 15.24 -4.58
C CYS A 77 -9.86 14.07 -5.08
N ARG A 78 -11.09 14.35 -5.53
CA ARG A 78 -12.00 13.33 -6.08
C ARG A 78 -11.49 12.74 -7.38
N GLU A 79 -10.94 13.57 -8.28
CA GLU A 79 -10.34 13.12 -9.55
C GLU A 79 -9.20 12.13 -9.31
N GLN A 80 -8.28 12.47 -8.40
CA GLN A 80 -7.12 11.62 -8.10
C GLN A 80 -7.54 10.33 -7.38
N PHE A 81 -8.53 10.37 -6.49
CA PHE A 81 -9.05 9.17 -5.84
C PHE A 81 -9.63 8.19 -6.86
N VAL A 82 -10.50 8.69 -7.75
CA VAL A 82 -11.13 7.86 -8.79
C VAL A 82 -10.08 7.32 -9.75
N SER A 83 -9.16 8.17 -10.22
CA SER A 83 -8.09 7.77 -11.13
C SER A 83 -7.23 6.64 -10.54
N MET A 84 -6.82 6.78 -9.27
CA MET A 84 -6.00 5.81 -8.55
C MET A 84 -6.73 4.48 -8.36
N HIS A 85 -7.98 4.51 -7.88
CA HIS A 85 -8.74 3.29 -7.58
C HIS A 85 -9.40 2.63 -8.80
N LYS A 86 -9.35 3.26 -9.99
CA LYS A 86 -9.64 2.58 -11.26
C LYS A 86 -8.54 1.61 -11.66
N GLN A 87 -7.30 1.83 -11.21
CA GLN A 87 -6.19 0.90 -11.46
C GLN A 87 -6.44 -0.45 -10.78
N PRO A 88 -5.87 -1.54 -11.31
CA PRO A 88 -6.04 -2.87 -10.75
C PRO A 88 -5.09 -3.14 -9.57
N LEU A 89 -5.22 -2.32 -8.52
CA LEU A 89 -4.27 -2.26 -7.39
C LEU A 89 -4.03 -3.62 -6.70
N LEU A 90 -5.07 -4.44 -6.52
CA LEU A 90 -4.92 -5.74 -5.84
C LEU A 90 -4.37 -6.81 -6.78
N GLU A 91 -4.67 -6.71 -8.07
CA GLU A 91 -4.10 -7.56 -9.10
C GLU A 91 -2.60 -7.25 -9.27
N ASP A 92 -2.22 -5.98 -9.37
CA ASP A 92 -0.82 -5.53 -9.42
C ASP A 92 -0.04 -5.98 -8.18
N LEU A 93 -0.65 -5.85 -6.99
CA LEU A 93 -0.07 -6.35 -5.74
C LEU A 93 0.12 -7.87 -5.78
N SER A 94 -0.88 -8.61 -6.26
CA SER A 94 -0.81 -10.07 -6.40
C SER A 94 0.35 -10.48 -7.31
N GLU A 95 0.45 -9.88 -8.49
CA GLU A 95 1.52 -10.12 -9.46
C GLU A 95 2.90 -9.80 -8.87
N HIS A 96 3.01 -8.67 -8.15
CA HIS A 96 4.24 -8.28 -7.48
C HIS A 96 4.68 -9.31 -6.42
N LEU A 97 3.74 -9.76 -5.57
CA LEU A 97 4.02 -10.77 -4.55
C LEU A 97 4.38 -12.13 -5.15
N ILE A 98 3.73 -12.54 -6.24
CA ILE A 98 4.09 -13.76 -6.99
C ILE A 98 5.51 -13.64 -7.54
N SER A 99 5.86 -12.51 -8.15
CA SER A 99 7.21 -12.24 -8.64
C SER A 99 8.26 -12.29 -7.52
N LEU A 100 7.95 -11.78 -6.33
CA LEU A 100 8.81 -11.88 -5.15
C LEU A 100 9.02 -13.33 -4.70
N VAL A 101 7.97 -14.14 -4.63
CA VAL A 101 8.09 -15.55 -4.23
C VAL A 101 8.88 -16.34 -5.29
N ASN A 102 8.66 -16.08 -6.57
CA ASN A 102 9.44 -16.69 -7.65
C ASN A 102 10.92 -16.37 -7.51
N ARG A 103 11.27 -15.10 -7.27
CA ARG A 103 12.66 -14.70 -7.03
C ARG A 103 13.25 -15.36 -5.78
N ALA A 104 12.50 -15.41 -4.68
CA ALA A 104 12.95 -16.05 -3.45
C ALA A 104 13.20 -17.56 -3.63
N SER A 105 12.42 -18.22 -4.50
CA SER A 105 12.58 -19.64 -4.82
C SER A 105 13.85 -19.93 -5.61
N GLN A 106 14.40 -18.93 -6.31
CA GLN A 106 15.64 -19.04 -7.09
C GLN A 106 16.88 -18.53 -6.33
N ASP A 107 16.72 -17.96 -5.13
CA ASP A 107 17.82 -17.44 -4.33
C ASP A 107 18.45 -18.57 -3.50
N PRO A 108 19.72 -18.94 -3.75
CA PRO A 108 20.41 -20.00 -2.99
C PRO A 108 20.47 -19.71 -1.48
N ASN A 109 20.48 -18.43 -1.08
CA ASN A 109 20.54 -18.04 0.33
C ASN A 109 19.21 -18.29 1.06
N LEU A 110 18.12 -18.46 0.32
CA LEU A 110 16.77 -18.67 0.85
C LEU A 110 16.27 -20.10 0.66
N GLU A 111 17.04 -20.98 0.01
CA GLU A 111 16.63 -22.35 -0.32
C GLU A 111 16.11 -23.12 0.91
N GLU A 112 16.86 -23.10 2.01
CA GLU A 112 16.51 -23.77 3.26
C GLU A 112 15.27 -23.16 3.95
N ALA A 113 15.02 -21.87 3.75
CA ALA A 113 13.80 -21.23 4.23
C ALA A 113 12.60 -21.58 3.33
N MET A 114 12.81 -21.66 2.01
CA MET A 114 11.76 -21.94 1.04
C MET A 114 11.28 -23.39 1.08
N LYS A 115 12.15 -24.34 1.43
CA LYS A 115 11.75 -25.74 1.70
C LYS A 115 10.72 -25.88 2.82
N LYS A 116 10.60 -24.90 3.72
CA LYS A 116 9.65 -24.90 4.86
C LYS A 116 8.31 -24.26 4.51
N VAL A 117 8.19 -23.68 3.33
CA VAL A 117 7.00 -22.98 2.88
C VAL A 117 6.26 -23.85 1.88
N ASP A 118 4.96 -23.98 2.06
CA ASP A 118 4.08 -24.52 1.02
C ASP A 118 3.91 -23.47 -0.09
N THR A 119 4.82 -23.49 -1.05
CA THR A 119 4.85 -22.54 -2.16
C THR A 119 3.64 -22.70 -3.07
N VAL A 120 3.10 -23.91 -3.21
CA VAL A 120 1.92 -24.19 -4.04
C VAL A 120 0.69 -23.53 -3.41
N ALA A 121 0.43 -23.77 -2.12
CA ALA A 121 -0.69 -23.16 -1.41
C ALA A 121 -0.56 -21.63 -1.35
N LEU A 122 0.65 -21.11 -1.14
CA LEU A 122 0.90 -19.67 -1.14
C LEU A 122 0.59 -19.04 -2.50
N MET A 123 1.07 -19.64 -3.59
CA MET A 123 0.80 -19.13 -4.95
C MET A 123 -0.70 -19.19 -5.30
N GLN A 124 -1.39 -20.26 -4.88
CA GLN A 124 -2.85 -20.34 -5.05
C GLN A 124 -3.58 -19.24 -4.28
N LEU A 125 -3.14 -18.95 -3.05
CA LEU A 125 -3.70 -17.87 -2.23
C LEU A 125 -3.47 -16.50 -2.88
N LEU A 126 -2.24 -16.21 -3.33
CA LEU A 126 -1.89 -14.93 -3.94
C LEU A 126 -2.70 -14.67 -5.22
N ARG A 127 -2.91 -15.71 -6.05
CA ARG A 127 -3.74 -15.61 -7.26
C ARG A 127 -5.23 -15.40 -6.99
N LYS A 128 -5.70 -15.70 -5.78
CA LYS A 128 -7.12 -15.58 -5.40
C LYS A 128 -7.45 -14.14 -4.99
N VAL A 129 -7.31 -13.21 -5.92
CA VAL A 129 -7.70 -11.81 -5.72
C VAL A 129 -9.22 -11.72 -5.48
N PRO A 130 -9.69 -11.00 -4.44
CA PRO A 130 -11.12 -10.83 -4.19
C PRO A 130 -11.84 -10.18 -5.38
N LYS A 131 -13.06 -10.63 -5.67
CA LYS A 131 -13.89 -10.03 -6.72
C LYS A 131 -14.35 -8.64 -6.31
N ARG A 132 -14.39 -7.72 -7.26
CA ARG A 132 -14.93 -6.36 -7.07
C ARG A 132 -16.45 -6.42 -6.88
N GLY A 133 -16.97 -5.46 -6.11
CA GLY A 133 -18.41 -5.25 -5.96
C GLY A 133 -19.03 -4.51 -7.14
N THR A 134 -20.29 -4.09 -6.99
CA THR A 134 -21.07 -3.38 -8.01
C THR A 134 -21.01 -1.85 -7.89
N PHE A 135 -20.28 -1.32 -6.90
CA PHE A 135 -20.18 0.11 -6.66
C PHE A 135 -19.51 0.83 -7.86
N ASN A 136 -20.19 1.84 -8.42
CA ASN A 136 -19.61 2.68 -9.46
C ASN A 136 -18.74 3.77 -8.83
N LEU A 137 -17.42 3.67 -9.04
CA LEU A 137 -16.43 4.58 -8.50
C LEU A 137 -16.59 6.02 -8.99
N ASP A 138 -17.18 6.24 -10.17
CA ASP A 138 -17.45 7.58 -10.70
C ASP A 138 -18.44 8.37 -9.84
N ASN A 139 -19.21 7.71 -8.96
CA ASN A 139 -20.09 8.38 -8.00
C ASN A 139 -19.31 9.25 -7.01
N VAL A 140 -18.03 8.95 -6.75
CA VAL A 140 -17.17 9.76 -5.87
C VAL A 140 -17.05 11.19 -6.40
N MET A 141 -17.00 11.39 -7.72
CA MET A 141 -16.93 12.70 -8.36
C MET A 141 -18.09 13.64 -7.98
N LYS A 142 -19.24 13.06 -7.65
CA LYS A 142 -20.47 13.79 -7.30
C LYS A 142 -20.70 13.87 -5.79
N SER A 143 -19.88 13.20 -4.99
CA SER A 143 -20.05 13.17 -3.54
C SER A 143 -19.56 14.47 -2.91
N THR A 144 -20.49 15.21 -2.30
CA THR A 144 -20.19 16.44 -1.56
C THR A 144 -19.44 16.15 -0.27
N TYR A 145 -19.75 15.04 0.39
CA TYR A 145 -19.21 14.66 1.70
C TYR A 145 -18.08 13.63 1.62
N PHE A 146 -17.47 13.46 0.44
CA PHE A 146 -16.31 12.57 0.30
C PHE A 146 -15.07 13.15 1.01
N PHE A 147 -14.87 14.46 0.88
CA PHE A 147 -13.88 15.24 1.61
C PHE A 147 -14.56 16.57 1.95
N SER A 148 -14.81 16.81 3.23
CA SER A 148 -15.58 17.94 3.75
C SER A 148 -14.98 18.48 5.03
#